data_AF-A0A1W4XQ30-F1
#
_entry.id   AF-A0A1W4XQ30-F1
#
_cell.length_a   1.000
_cell.length_b   1.000
_cell.length_c   1.000
_cell.angle_alpha   90.00
_cell.angle_beta   90.00
_cell.angle_gamma   90.00
#
_symmetry.space_group_name_H-M   'P 1'
#
loop_
_entity.id
_entity.type
_entity.pdbx_description
1 polymer ?
#
loop_
_entity_poly.entity_id
_entity_poly.type
_entity_poly.pdbx_seq_one_letter_code
_entity_poly.pdbx_strand_id
1 'polypeptide(L)'
;MSGMSPSERRLQKELMSLLKEPPPGVTVDAELAEKNLLQWIIYMEGVQGTLYEGEKFQLQFKFSNKYPFDSPEVRVYIFFFFY
;
A
#
# COMPACT_ATOMS: atom_id res chain seq x y z
N MET A 1 -18.62 22.14 -4.79
CA MET A 1 -17.76 21.22 -4.02
C MET A 1 -17.73 19.90 -4.77
N SER A 2 -16.65 19.57 -5.45
CA SER A 2 -16.53 18.29 -6.15
C SER A 2 -16.51 17.18 -5.10
N GLY A 3 -17.59 16.40 -5.02
CA GLY A 3 -17.65 15.25 -4.16
C GLY A 3 -16.68 14.17 -4.62
N MET A 4 -16.19 13.37 -3.67
CA MET A 4 -15.32 12.24 -3.92
C MET A 4 -15.95 11.27 -4.94
N SER A 5 -15.16 10.87 -5.94
CA SER A 5 -15.52 9.88 -6.97
C SER A 5 -15.78 8.50 -6.35
N PRO A 6 -16.50 7.60 -7.04
CA PRO A 6 -16.72 6.23 -6.55
C PRO A 6 -15.41 5.47 -6.27
N SER A 7 -14.39 5.66 -7.10
CA SER A 7 -13.06 5.06 -6.93
C SER A 7 -12.38 5.57 -5.66
N GLU A 8 -12.34 6.89 -5.45
CA GLU A 8 -11.76 7.47 -4.24
C GLU A 8 -12.52 7.03 -2.97
N ARG A 9 -13.85 6.93 -3.00
CA ARG A 9 -14.63 6.41 -1.86
C ARG A 9 -14.29 4.96 -1.55
N ARG A 10 -14.02 4.16 -2.57
CA ARG A 10 -13.58 2.77 -2.42
C ARG A 10 -12.21 2.71 -1.77
N LEU A 11 -11.24 3.47 -2.29
CA LEU A 11 -9.89 3.55 -1.75
C LEU A 11 -9.86 4.05 -0.31
N GLN A 12 -10.67 5.05 0.04
CA GLN A 12 -10.74 5.57 1.40
C GLN A 12 -11.24 4.48 2.37
N LYS A 13 -12.24 3.68 1.98
CA LYS A 13 -12.73 2.55 2.80
C LYS A 13 -11.67 1.47 2.98
N GLU A 14 -10.92 1.15 1.93
CA GLU A 14 -9.85 0.16 1.98
C GLU A 14 -8.68 0.63 2.85
N LEU A 15 -8.27 1.91 2.71
CA LEU A 15 -7.24 2.51 3.56
C LEU A 15 -7.65 2.47 5.04
N MET A 16 -8.89 2.85 5.37
CA MET A 16 -9.40 2.77 6.74
C MET A 16 -9.43 1.34 7.28
N SER A 17 -9.76 0.36 6.43
CA SER A 17 -9.75 -1.05 6.81
C SER A 17 -8.33 -1.54 7.09
N LEU A 18 -7.38 -1.16 6.23
CA LEU A 18 -5.96 -1.49 6.38
C LEU A 18 -5.34 -0.86 7.64
N LEU A 19 -5.70 0.38 7.98
CA LEU A 19 -5.25 1.05 9.19
C LEU A 19 -5.85 0.42 10.46
N LYS A 20 -7.11 -0.02 10.38
CA LYS A 20 -7.81 -0.61 11.53
C LYS A 20 -7.35 -2.04 11.82
N GLU A 21 -7.18 -2.85 10.78
CA GLU A 21 -6.86 -4.28 10.86
C GLU A 21 -5.76 -4.61 9.84
N PRO A 22 -4.51 -4.17 10.10
CA PRO A 22 -3.40 -4.43 9.20
C PRO A 22 -3.04 -5.93 9.17
N PRO A 23 -2.71 -6.50 7.99
CA PRO A 23 -2.15 -7.84 7.91
C PRO A 23 -0.84 -7.96 8.72
N PRO A 24 -0.50 -9.13 9.27
CA PRO A 24 0.76 -9.35 9.97
C PRO A 24 1.97 -8.95 9.12
N GLY A 25 2.87 -8.15 9.70
CA GLY A 25 4.07 -7.67 9.02
C GLY A 25 3.82 -6.60 7.95
N VAL A 26 2.60 -6.08 7.78
CA VAL A 26 2.27 -5.06 6.79
C VAL A 26 1.86 -3.76 7.46
N THR A 27 2.43 -2.64 7.01
CA THR A 27 2.01 -1.30 7.42
C THR A 27 1.90 -0.38 6.21
N VAL A 28 1.06 0.67 6.31
CA VAL A 28 0.88 1.68 5.27
C VAL A 28 1.33 3.04 5.80
N ASP A 29 1.99 3.83 4.96
CA ASP A 29 2.25 5.24 5.22
C ASP A 29 0.93 6.03 5.07
N ALA A 30 0.24 6.20 6.20
CA ALA A 30 -1.05 6.88 6.26
C ALA A 30 -0.96 8.34 5.81
N GLU A 31 0.11 9.05 6.19
CA GLU A 31 0.25 10.48 5.87
C GLU A 31 0.41 10.69 4.36
N LEU A 32 1.17 9.83 3.68
CA LEU A 32 1.30 9.89 2.23
C LEU A 32 0.00 9.46 1.53
N ALA A 33 -0.66 8.42 2.03
CA ALA A 33 -1.92 7.94 1.46
C ALA A 33 -3.06 8.97 1.62
N GLU A 34 -3.11 9.73 2.71
CA GLU A 34 -4.08 10.82 2.90
C GLU A 34 -3.82 12.00 1.97
N LYS A 35 -2.55 12.32 1.68
CA LYS A 35 -2.17 13.39 0.73
C LYS A 35 -2.50 13.02 -0.71
N ASN A 36 -2.33 11.75 -1.07
CA ASN A 36 -2.66 11.23 -2.39
C ASN A 36 -3.24 9.82 -2.30
N LEU A 37 -4.56 9.74 -2.30
CA LEU A 37 -5.29 8.48 -2.15
C LEU A 37 -5.00 7.46 -3.27
N LEU A 38 -4.50 7.92 -4.43
CA LEU A 38 -4.14 7.09 -5.57
C LEU A 38 -2.71 6.50 -5.47
N GLN A 39 -1.94 6.81 -4.42
CA GLN A 39 -0.60 6.26 -4.24
C GLN A 39 -0.36 5.87 -2.78
N TRP A 40 -0.11 4.59 -2.53
CA TRP A 40 0.18 4.10 -1.18
C TRP A 40 1.60 3.55 -1.12
N ILE A 41 2.31 3.89 -0.03
CA ILE A 41 3.57 3.27 0.34
C ILE A 41 3.27 2.23 1.42
N ILE A 42 3.62 0.99 1.15
CA ILE A 42 3.41 -0.14 2.03
C ILE A 42 4.76 -0.68 2.47
N TYR A 43 4.93 -0.92 3.76
CA TYR A 43 6.09 -1.64 4.29
C TYR A 43 5.66 -3.06 4.63
N MET A 44 6.50 -4.02 4.27
CA MET A 44 6.27 -5.44 4.51
C MET A 44 7.51 -6.08 5.11
N GLU A 45 7.32 -6.88 6.15
CA GLU A 45 8.36 -7.74 6.72
C GLU A 45 8.19 -9.17 6.20
N GLY A 46 9.29 -9.79 5.79
CA GLY A 46 9.27 -11.15 5.29
C GLY A 46 8.97 -12.16 6.40
N VAL A 47 8.14 -13.14 6.05
CA VAL A 47 7.53 -14.08 7.00
C VAL A 47 8.57 -15.08 7.51
N GLN A 48 8.43 -15.45 8.79
CA GLN A 48 9.25 -16.49 9.43
C GLN A 48 9.15 -17.84 8.69
N GLY A 49 10.28 -18.54 8.56
CA GLY A 49 10.39 -19.81 7.87
C GLY A 49 10.44 -19.69 6.33
N THR A 50 10.58 -18.47 5.80
CA THR A 50 10.81 -18.22 4.37
C THR A 50 12.22 -17.71 4.12
N LEU A 51 12.68 -17.73 2.86
CA LEU A 51 13.97 -17.15 2.47
C LEU A 51 14.07 -15.64 2.75
N TYR A 52 12.93 -14.99 2.95
CA TYR A 52 12.82 -13.55 3.19
C TYR A 52 12.64 -13.21 4.67
N GLU A 53 12.73 -14.17 5.58
CA GLU A 53 12.55 -13.93 7.02
C GLU A 53 13.40 -12.75 7.52
N GLY A 54 12.74 -11.77 8.16
CA GLY A 54 13.38 -10.57 8.70
C GLY A 54 13.73 -9.49 7.67
N GLU A 55 13.58 -9.77 6.37
CA GLU A 55 13.78 -8.77 5.32
C GLU A 55 12.66 -7.73 5.31
N LYS A 56 13.03 -6.48 5.03
CA LYS A 56 12.08 -5.36 4.96
C LYS A 56 11.95 -4.88 3.52
N PHE A 57 10.72 -4.94 3.02
CA PHE A 57 10.36 -4.50 1.68
C PHE A 57 9.54 -3.22 1.76
N GLN A 58 9.81 -2.30 0.85
CA GLN A 58 8.91 -1.18 0.58
C GLN A 58 8.21 -1.44 -0.76
N LEU A 59 6.89 -1.32 -0.79
CA LEU A 59 6.09 -1.44 -1.98
C LEU A 59 5.39 -0.10 -2.25
N GLN A 60 5.26 0.27 -3.51
CA GLN A 60 4.41 1.37 -3.94
C GLN A 60 3.24 0.81 -4.76
N PHE A 61 2.04 1.10 -4.29
CA PHE A 61 0.80 0.86 -5.02
C PHE A 61 0.36 2.16 -5.68
N LYS A 62 0.06 2.11 -6.97
CA LYS A 62 -0.50 3.23 -7.73
C LYS A 62 -1.82 2.83 -8.34
N PHE A 63 -2.88 3.50 -7.93
CA PHE A 63 -4.25 3.26 -8.38
C PHE A 63 -4.59 4.16 -9.55
N SER A 64 -5.36 3.63 -10.50
CA SER A 64 -5.97 4.42 -11.56
C SER A 64 -7.34 4.93 -11.12
N ASN A 65 -7.86 5.94 -11.83
CA ASN A 65 -9.23 6.42 -11.61
C ASN A 65 -10.31 5.37 -11.97
N LYS A 66 -9.92 4.25 -12.59
CA LYS A 66 -10.79 3.13 -12.93
C LYS A 66 -10.73 2.00 -11.90
N TYR A 67 -9.94 2.12 -10.84
CA TYR A 67 -9.99 1.16 -9.73
C TYR A 67 -11.43 1.07 -9.17
N PRO A 68 -11.94 -0.13 -8.85
CA PRO A 68 -11.28 -1.44 -8.83
C PRO A 68 -11.41 -2.26 -10.14
N PHE A 69 -11.89 -1.66 -11.24
CA PHE A 69 -11.99 -2.38 -12.52
C PHE A 69 -10.63 -2.69 -13.12
N ASP A 70 -9.69 -1.75 -12.99
CA ASP A 70 -8.28 -1.97 -13.28
C ASP A 70 -7.53 -2.22 -11.97
N SER A 71 -6.60 -3.18 -11.98
CA SER A 71 -5.70 -3.46 -10.87
C SER A 71 -4.72 -2.30 -10.61
N PRO A 72 -4.24 -2.12 -9.37
CA PRO A 72 -3.16 -1.18 -9.11
C PRO A 72 -1.85 -1.62 -9.76
N GLU A 73 -1.02 -0.67 -10.14
CA GLU A 73 0.39 -0.91 -10.44
C GLU A 73 1.14 -1.10 -9.12
N VAL A 74 1.94 -2.16 -9.02
CA VAL A 74 2.75 -2.45 -7.83
C VAL A 74 4.22 -2.44 -8.19
N ARG A 75 5.02 -1.66 -7.45
CA ARG A 75 6.48 -1.65 -7.56
C ARG A 75 7.09 -2.04 -6.23
N VAL A 76 8.05 -2.96 -6.25
CA VAL A 76 8.80 -3.38 -5.06
C VAL A 76 10.16 -2.70 -5.07
N TYR A 77 10.50 -2.06 -3.96
CA TYR A 77 11.82 -1.51 -3.69
C TYR A 77 12.53 -2.44 -2.71
N ILE A 78 13.58 -3.09 -3.19
CA ILE A 78 14.48 -3.90 -2.37
C ILE A 78 15.69 -3.01 -2.09
N PHE A 79 15.89 -2.67 -0.81
CA PHE A 79 17.09 -1.98 -0.39
C PHE A 79 18.21 -2.99 -0.23
N PHE A 80 18.95 -3.23 -1.32
CA PHE A 80 20.24 -3.90 -1.23
C PHE A 80 21.21 -2.93 -0.54
N PHE A 81 21.36 -3.06 0.78
CA PHE A 81 22.52 -2.49 1.46
C PHE A 81 23.75 -3.26 0.96
N PHE A 82 24.36 -2.77 -0.12
CA PHE A 82 25.71 -3.17 -0.48
C PHE A 82 26.63 -2.73 0.66
N TYR A 83 27.20 -3.72 1.36
CA TYR A 83 28.30 -3.54 2.30
C TYR A 83 29.60 -3.29 1.53
#